data_AF-A0A1H3MKQ3-F1
#
_entry.id   AF-A0A1H3MKQ3-F1
#
_cell.length_a   1.000
_cell.length_b   1.000
_cell.length_c   1.000
_cell.angle_alpha   90.00
_cell.angle_beta   90.00
_cell.angle_gamma   90.00
#
_symmetry.space_group_name_H-M   'P 1'
#
loop_
_entity.id
_entity.type
_entity.pdbx_description
1 polymer ?
#
loop_
_entity_poly.entity_id
_entity_poly.type
_entity_poly.pdbx_seq_one_letter_code
_entity_poly.pdbx_strand_id
1 'polypeptide(L)'
;MSKLLLVAGGVLTVSALVLFGLPLLVVTALLGGSQANAAGCLVPGSHPGGAFEAGYLETISIDGLDAQQVASAATIVAVGEQLQMTPRGIIIALAVASQESRFQNYANDGVGGDLRPDQLGVERSLTFPHDAVGTDHGSVNAFQQQYPWWGTLEELMDPPTAARKFYDALNQVTGWQQMTVTVAAQRVQRSASPGAYADDELIATQLHQRLAGVSGHITDSAAAPAPTTGEDAGAPAAGTSTSPDVAEAGCGATGAGGAVSANGWALPMAPGTYQLTSGYGPRRSPTDGSSNFHAGLDFGAPSGTPIYVTADGTVTSAGLNKGGCGNLVIVHTAPNVDTYYAHQVDGGTKVSVGDVVSAGSQIGAVGTTGDSTGNHLHFEVRIDGATTDPLLFLRQQGVDPGSLP
;
A
#
# COMPACT_ATOMS: atom_id res chain seq x y z
N MET A 1 -48.56 -30.30 -54.65
CA MET A 1 -49.29 -29.14 -55.20
C MET A 1 -48.70 -27.92 -54.50
N SER A 2 -47.64 -27.29 -55.05
CA SER A 2 -47.70 -26.16 -56.01
C SER A 2 -48.41 -24.94 -55.39
N LYS A 3 -47.94 -23.70 -55.39
CA LYS A 3 -46.91 -22.90 -56.08
C LYS A 3 -46.90 -21.54 -55.31
N LEU A 4 -45.77 -20.89 -55.02
CA LEU A 4 -45.01 -19.94 -55.86
C LEU A 4 -45.68 -18.55 -56.05
N LEU A 5 -44.88 -17.49 -55.78
CA LEU A 5 -44.72 -16.20 -56.51
C LEU A 5 -44.92 -14.86 -55.77
N LEU A 6 -43.81 -14.11 -55.82
CA LEU A 6 -43.62 -12.66 -55.80
C LEU A 6 -44.68 -11.85 -56.57
N VAL A 7 -44.93 -10.63 -56.12
CA VAL A 7 -45.07 -9.44 -56.98
C VAL A 7 -44.35 -8.25 -56.35
N ALA A 8 -43.42 -7.66 -57.11
CA ALA A 8 -42.81 -6.35 -56.86
C ALA A 8 -43.70 -5.23 -57.44
N GLY A 9 -43.70 -4.06 -56.82
CA GLY A 9 -44.35 -2.86 -57.35
C GLY A 9 -43.95 -1.62 -56.56
N GLY A 10 -42.95 -0.89 -57.05
CA GLY A 10 -42.57 0.40 -56.51
C GLY A 10 -43.55 1.51 -56.90
N VAL A 11 -43.67 2.52 -56.04
CA VAL A 11 -44.13 3.85 -56.41
C VAL A 11 -43.18 4.87 -55.80
N LEU A 12 -42.51 5.59 -56.69
CA LEU A 12 -41.77 6.83 -56.46
C LEU A 12 -42.77 7.94 -56.07
N THR A 13 -42.49 8.68 -55.01
CA THR A 13 -42.90 10.09 -54.90
C THR A 13 -41.73 10.93 -54.39
N VAL A 14 -41.48 12.01 -55.11
CA VAL A 14 -40.35 12.95 -55.03
C VAL A 14 -40.84 14.27 -54.42
N SER A 15 -39.91 14.99 -53.78
CA SER A 15 -39.96 16.41 -53.33
C SER A 15 -40.57 16.66 -51.94
N ALA A 16 -40.05 17.54 -51.07
CA ALA A 16 -39.16 18.69 -51.31
C ALA A 16 -38.26 19.02 -50.12
N LEU A 17 -37.08 19.51 -50.49
CA LEU A 17 -36.01 20.15 -49.74
C LEU A 17 -36.47 21.52 -49.18
N VAL A 18 -36.19 21.84 -47.91
CA VAL A 18 -36.04 23.24 -47.46
C VAL A 18 -34.77 23.35 -46.62
N LEU A 19 -33.83 24.12 -47.17
CA LEU A 19 -32.51 24.50 -46.69
C LEU A 19 -32.60 25.95 -46.24
N PHE A 20 -32.17 26.29 -45.02
CA PHE A 20 -31.69 27.61 -44.54
C PHE A 20 -31.32 27.40 -43.05
N GLY A 21 -30.16 27.72 -42.49
CA GLY A 21 -28.92 28.36 -42.92
C GLY A 21 -28.04 28.48 -41.66
N LEU A 22 -26.79 28.03 -41.72
CA LEU A 22 -25.75 28.24 -40.71
C LEU A 22 -25.23 29.69 -40.79
N PRO A 23 -24.85 30.32 -39.66
CA PRO A 23 -23.79 31.30 -39.67
C PRO A 23 -22.47 30.65 -39.22
N LEU A 24 -21.57 30.56 -40.18
CA LEU A 24 -20.13 30.42 -40.06
C LEU A 24 -19.57 31.67 -39.34
N LEU A 25 -18.77 31.50 -38.28
CA LEU A 25 -17.92 32.58 -37.76
C LEU A 25 -16.47 32.09 -37.58
N VAL A 26 -15.69 32.39 -38.61
CA VAL A 26 -14.27 32.80 -38.69
C VAL A 26 -13.33 32.33 -37.56
N VAL A 27 -12.42 31.44 -37.95
CA VAL A 27 -11.13 31.19 -37.28
C VAL A 27 -10.19 32.36 -37.58
N THR A 28 -9.71 33.02 -36.54
CA THR A 28 -8.46 33.79 -36.56
C THR A 28 -7.53 33.25 -35.50
N ALA A 29 -6.50 32.54 -35.94
CA ALA A 29 -5.34 32.19 -35.13
C ALA A 29 -4.42 33.41 -35.05
N LEU A 30 -4.19 33.92 -33.84
CA LEU A 30 -3.08 34.81 -33.51
C LEU A 30 -2.54 34.38 -32.15
N LEU A 31 -1.23 34.16 -32.13
CA LEU A 31 -0.42 33.50 -31.12
C LEU A 31 -0.52 34.20 -29.76
N GLY A 32 -1.01 33.48 -28.75
CA GLY A 32 -0.93 33.86 -27.34
C GLY A 32 -0.33 32.71 -26.56
N GLY A 33 0.94 32.83 -26.16
CA GLY A 33 1.50 31.96 -25.14
C GLY A 33 0.77 32.22 -23.82
N SER A 34 0.03 31.23 -23.32
CA SER A 34 -0.57 31.26 -21.99
C SER A 34 0.00 30.10 -21.19
N GLN A 35 0.73 30.47 -20.14
CA GLN A 35 1.14 29.62 -19.03
C GLN A 35 -0.09 28.88 -18.50
N ALA A 36 0.04 27.56 -18.31
CA ALA A 36 -0.97 26.76 -17.64
C ALA A 36 -1.03 27.17 -16.16
N ASN A 37 -2.04 27.98 -15.80
CA ASN A 37 -2.43 28.14 -14.42
C ASN A 37 -3.36 26.98 -14.07
N ALA A 38 -2.89 26.10 -13.19
CA ALA A 38 -3.70 25.10 -12.52
C ALA A 38 -4.84 25.79 -11.76
N ALA A 39 -6.07 25.64 -12.26
CA ALA A 39 -7.26 26.13 -11.59
C ALA A 39 -7.68 25.11 -10.53
N GLY A 40 -7.28 25.37 -9.28
CA GLY A 40 -7.95 24.78 -8.12
C GLY A 40 -9.38 25.31 -8.03
N CYS A 41 -10.35 24.40 -7.91
CA CYS A 41 -11.70 24.73 -7.47
C CYS A 41 -11.91 24.12 -6.08
N LEU A 42 -12.04 25.00 -5.09
CA LEU A 42 -12.48 24.67 -3.74
C LEU A 42 -14.00 24.55 -3.71
N VAL A 43 -14.51 23.46 -3.16
CA VAL A 43 -15.90 23.34 -2.65
C VAL A 43 -15.81 23.36 -1.12
N PRO A 44 -16.60 24.20 -0.41
CA PRO A 44 -16.59 24.26 1.04
C PRO A 44 -17.47 23.18 1.65
N GLY A 45 -16.84 22.27 2.39
CA GLY A 45 -17.47 21.32 3.29
C GLY A 45 -16.36 20.69 4.13
N SER A 46 -16.40 20.84 5.45
CA SER A 46 -15.50 20.16 6.37
C SER A 46 -15.68 18.65 6.22
N HIS A 47 -14.82 18.00 5.43
CA HIS A 47 -14.84 16.56 5.20
C HIS A 47 -13.63 15.91 5.90
N PRO A 48 -13.80 14.72 6.49
CA PRO A 48 -12.73 13.97 7.12
C PRO A 48 -11.77 13.47 6.03
N GLY A 49 -10.80 14.31 5.67
CA GLY A 49 -9.83 14.04 4.61
C GLY A 49 -8.92 15.25 4.36
N GLY A 50 -9.48 16.47 4.46
CA GLY A 50 -8.77 17.75 4.32
C GLY A 50 -7.81 17.82 3.12
N ALA A 51 -6.98 18.87 3.08
CA ALA A 51 -5.87 18.93 2.12
C ALA A 51 -4.59 18.53 2.86
N PHE A 52 -3.77 17.68 2.26
CA PHE A 52 -2.46 17.36 2.83
C PHE A 52 -1.54 18.59 2.80
N GLU A 53 -0.63 18.68 3.76
CA GLU A 53 0.45 19.67 3.77
C GLU A 53 1.16 19.70 2.41
N ALA A 54 1.36 20.92 1.89
CA ALA A 54 1.95 21.11 0.57
C ALA A 54 3.34 20.45 0.49
N GLY A 55 3.56 19.63 -0.55
CA GLY A 55 4.81 18.92 -0.77
C GLY A 55 5.00 17.65 0.09
N TYR A 56 4.14 17.36 1.07
CA TYR A 56 4.28 16.15 1.89
C TYR A 56 4.20 14.88 1.04
N LEU A 57 3.14 14.75 0.23
CA LEU A 57 2.94 13.57 -0.62
C LEU A 57 3.98 13.43 -1.74
N GLU A 58 4.64 14.52 -2.15
CA GLU A 58 5.72 14.49 -3.15
C GLU A 58 6.97 13.76 -2.62
N THR A 59 7.11 13.64 -1.30
CA THR A 59 8.18 12.85 -0.66
C THR A 59 7.91 11.35 -0.70
N ILE A 60 6.68 10.95 -1.04
CA ILE A 60 6.22 9.57 -1.02
C ILE A 60 6.21 9.03 -2.44
N SER A 61 7.15 8.13 -2.73
CA SER A 61 7.24 7.44 -4.01
C SER A 61 7.05 5.93 -3.83
N ILE A 62 6.17 5.34 -4.63
CA ILE A 62 5.96 3.89 -4.73
C ILE A 62 6.05 3.53 -6.21
N ASP A 63 6.88 2.55 -6.55
CA ASP A 63 7.06 2.12 -7.93
C ASP A 63 5.72 1.71 -8.55
N GLY A 64 5.41 2.30 -9.71
CA GLY A 64 4.19 2.00 -10.47
C GLY A 64 2.94 2.78 -10.04
N LEU A 65 3.05 3.74 -9.12
CA LEU A 65 1.98 4.68 -8.79
C LEU A 65 2.38 6.13 -9.10
N ASP A 66 1.44 6.90 -9.64
CA ASP A 66 1.59 8.34 -9.81
C ASP A 66 1.16 9.13 -8.56
N ALA A 67 1.38 10.45 -8.58
CA ALA A 67 1.08 11.32 -7.45
C ALA A 67 -0.41 11.34 -7.07
N GLN A 68 -1.31 11.18 -8.05
CA GLN A 68 -2.75 11.17 -7.82
C GLN A 68 -3.17 9.86 -7.14
N GLN A 69 -2.64 8.74 -7.58
CA GLN A 69 -2.86 7.43 -6.95
C GLN A 69 -2.30 7.38 -5.52
N VAL A 70 -1.14 7.99 -5.28
CA VAL A 70 -0.58 8.15 -3.93
C VAL A 70 -1.48 9.02 -3.05
N ALA A 71 -2.05 10.12 -3.59
CA ALA A 71 -2.99 10.96 -2.84
C ALA A 71 -4.30 10.23 -2.48
N SER A 72 -4.83 9.42 -3.40
CA SER A 72 -5.98 8.55 -3.13
C SER A 72 -5.65 7.50 -2.04
N ALA A 73 -4.48 6.85 -2.13
CA ALA A 73 -4.04 5.92 -1.09
C ALA A 73 -3.85 6.61 0.27
N ALA A 74 -3.26 7.81 0.29
CA ALA A 74 -3.11 8.64 1.50
C ALA A 74 -4.46 8.95 2.14
N THR A 75 -5.48 9.26 1.33
CA THR A 75 -6.85 9.48 1.80
C THR A 75 -7.43 8.23 2.47
N ILE A 76 -7.23 7.05 1.88
CA ILE A 76 -7.71 5.78 2.45
C ILE A 76 -7.03 5.50 3.80
N VAL A 77 -5.72 5.73 3.91
CA VAL A 77 -4.97 5.55 5.16
C VAL A 77 -5.44 6.56 6.21
N ALA A 78 -5.53 7.84 5.87
CA ALA A 78 -6.00 8.90 6.75
C ALA A 78 -7.39 8.61 7.35
N VAL A 79 -8.35 8.19 6.52
CA VAL A 79 -9.70 7.83 6.99
C VAL A 79 -9.64 6.62 7.93
N GLY A 80 -8.80 5.63 7.61
CA GLY A 80 -8.59 4.45 8.45
C GLY A 80 -8.00 4.83 9.82
N GLU A 81 -7.00 5.70 9.86
CA GLU A 81 -6.38 6.21 11.08
C GLU A 81 -7.39 7.00 11.94
N GLN A 82 -8.18 7.88 11.32
CA GLN A 82 -9.24 8.63 12.01
C GLN A 82 -10.33 7.72 12.58
N LEU A 83 -10.60 6.59 11.92
CA LEU A 83 -11.51 5.55 12.38
C LEU A 83 -10.88 4.59 13.40
N GLN A 84 -9.59 4.78 13.72
CA GLN A 84 -8.82 3.88 14.57
C GLN A 84 -8.83 2.42 14.06
N MET A 85 -8.86 2.25 12.74
CA MET A 85 -8.70 0.94 12.11
C MET A 85 -7.31 0.38 12.44
N THR A 86 -7.23 -0.94 12.62
CA THR A 86 -5.94 -1.60 12.77
C THR A 86 -5.14 -1.51 11.46
N PRO A 87 -3.80 -1.61 11.51
CA PRO A 87 -2.97 -1.69 10.30
C PRO A 87 -3.50 -2.70 9.27
N ARG A 88 -3.94 -3.88 9.73
CA ARG A 88 -4.56 -4.89 8.87
C ARG A 88 -5.80 -4.37 8.15
N GLY A 89 -6.69 -3.64 8.84
CA GLY A 89 -7.88 -3.08 8.21
C GLY A 89 -7.55 -2.09 7.10
N ILE A 90 -6.53 -1.26 7.33
CA ILE A 90 -6.05 -0.28 6.33
C ILE A 90 -5.38 -0.99 5.15
N ILE A 91 -4.55 -2.00 5.40
CA ILE A 91 -3.92 -2.82 4.34
C ILE A 91 -4.98 -3.52 3.48
N ILE A 92 -6.07 -4.03 4.08
CA ILE A 92 -7.19 -4.62 3.33
C ILE A 92 -7.84 -3.58 2.41
N ALA A 93 -8.10 -2.37 2.91
CA ALA A 93 -8.68 -1.30 2.09
C ALA A 93 -7.75 -0.89 0.93
N LEU A 94 -6.45 -0.76 1.20
CA LEU A 94 -5.46 -0.43 0.18
C LEU A 94 -5.33 -1.54 -0.88
N ALA A 95 -5.34 -2.81 -0.47
CA ALA A 95 -5.28 -3.94 -1.41
C ALA A 95 -6.51 -3.97 -2.32
N VAL A 96 -7.70 -3.70 -1.75
CA VAL A 96 -8.93 -3.58 -2.54
C VAL A 96 -8.84 -2.40 -3.51
N ALA A 97 -8.52 -1.20 -3.05
CA ALA A 97 -8.45 -0.04 -3.96
C ALA A 97 -7.37 -0.19 -5.05
N SER A 98 -6.27 -0.88 -4.75
CA SER A 98 -5.24 -1.22 -5.73
C SER A 98 -5.78 -2.17 -6.80
N GLN A 99 -6.46 -3.24 -6.39
CA GLN A 99 -7.00 -4.27 -7.27
C GLN A 99 -8.18 -3.78 -8.12
N GLU A 100 -9.06 -2.99 -7.52
CA GLU A 100 -10.33 -2.57 -8.13
C GLU A 100 -10.14 -1.44 -9.14
N SER A 101 -9.24 -0.49 -8.86
CA SER A 101 -9.10 0.69 -9.71
C SER A 101 -7.69 1.26 -9.79
N ARG A 102 -6.70 0.58 -9.21
CA ARG A 102 -5.37 1.16 -9.00
C ARG A 102 -5.45 2.54 -8.34
N PHE A 103 -6.30 2.67 -7.31
CA PHE A 103 -6.55 3.91 -6.55
C PHE A 103 -7.20 5.06 -7.32
N GLN A 104 -7.67 4.85 -8.55
CA GLN A 104 -8.35 5.89 -9.31
C GLN A 104 -9.82 6.03 -8.88
N ASN A 105 -10.31 7.25 -8.75
CA ASN A 105 -11.71 7.56 -8.51
C ASN A 105 -12.49 7.49 -9.84
N TYR A 106 -13.11 6.36 -10.13
CA TYR A 106 -13.88 6.16 -11.36
C TYR A 106 -15.26 6.81 -11.31
N ALA A 107 -15.60 7.58 -12.34
CA ALA A 107 -16.99 7.83 -12.72
C ALA A 107 -17.50 6.70 -13.64
N ASN A 108 -18.82 6.57 -13.76
CA ASN A 108 -19.48 5.62 -14.64
C ASN A 108 -20.27 6.38 -15.72
N ASP A 109 -20.07 6.04 -17.00
CA ASP A 109 -20.74 6.73 -18.12
C ASP A 109 -22.17 6.23 -18.39
N GLY A 110 -22.58 5.17 -17.71
CA GLY A 110 -23.91 4.57 -17.82
C GLY A 110 -24.20 3.88 -19.15
N VAL A 111 -23.19 3.64 -19.99
CA VAL A 111 -23.39 2.98 -21.30
C VAL A 111 -23.22 1.46 -21.24
N GLY A 112 -22.92 0.93 -20.05
CA GLY A 112 -22.80 -0.49 -19.77
C GLY A 112 -24.13 -1.19 -20.01
N GLY A 113 -24.13 -2.18 -20.91
CA GLY A 113 -25.34 -2.97 -21.24
C GLY A 113 -25.83 -3.88 -20.11
N ASP A 114 -25.20 -3.79 -18.94
CA ASP A 114 -25.36 -4.59 -17.73
C ASP A 114 -26.00 -3.82 -16.57
N LEU A 115 -26.32 -2.53 -16.75
CA LEU A 115 -27.01 -1.74 -15.72
C LEU A 115 -28.37 -2.33 -15.34
N ARG A 116 -28.60 -2.46 -14.03
CA ARG A 116 -29.93 -2.78 -13.51
C ARG A 116 -30.83 -1.54 -13.50
N PRO A 117 -32.17 -1.71 -13.51
CA PRO A 117 -33.11 -0.59 -13.53
C PRO A 117 -32.93 0.44 -12.40
N ASP A 118 -32.47 -0.01 -11.23
CA ASP A 118 -32.21 0.84 -10.06
C ASP A 118 -30.87 1.59 -10.13
N GLN A 119 -30.01 1.25 -11.08
CA GLN A 119 -28.72 1.89 -11.32
C GLN A 119 -28.77 2.94 -12.44
N LEU A 120 -29.92 3.07 -13.11
CA LEU A 120 -30.13 4.15 -14.07
C LEU A 120 -29.89 5.52 -13.41
N GLY A 121 -29.21 6.42 -14.11
CA GLY A 121 -28.79 7.70 -13.56
C GLY A 121 -27.39 7.71 -12.96
N VAL A 122 -26.64 6.60 -13.04
CA VAL A 122 -25.23 6.51 -12.62
C VAL A 122 -24.32 7.41 -13.47
N GLU A 123 -24.71 7.72 -14.72
CA GLU A 123 -24.02 8.65 -15.61
C GLU A 123 -23.87 10.06 -15.03
N ARG A 124 -24.69 10.42 -14.04
CA ARG A 124 -24.53 11.65 -13.27
C ARG A 124 -23.23 11.69 -12.46
N SER A 125 -22.58 10.54 -12.23
CA SER A 125 -21.24 10.49 -11.62
C SER A 125 -20.21 11.29 -12.42
N LEU A 126 -20.40 11.45 -13.74
CA LEU A 126 -19.54 12.27 -14.61
C LEU A 126 -19.53 13.77 -14.23
N THR A 127 -20.50 14.25 -13.45
CA THR A 127 -20.54 15.64 -12.99
C THR A 127 -19.71 15.89 -11.73
N PHE A 128 -19.18 14.85 -11.10
CA PHE A 128 -18.31 14.94 -9.91
C PHE A 128 -16.84 14.85 -10.31
N PRO A 129 -15.90 15.35 -9.48
CA PRO A 129 -14.47 15.14 -9.71
C PRO A 129 -14.13 13.64 -9.82
N HIS A 130 -13.42 13.26 -10.87
CA HIS A 130 -13.05 11.87 -11.14
C HIS A 130 -11.73 11.80 -11.91
N ASP A 131 -11.09 10.64 -11.84
CA ASP A 131 -9.77 10.39 -12.40
C ASP A 131 -9.86 9.58 -13.69
N ALA A 132 -10.90 8.75 -13.78
CA ALA A 132 -11.15 7.84 -14.88
C ALA A 132 -12.66 7.65 -15.09
N VAL A 133 -13.02 7.12 -16.26
CA VAL A 133 -14.40 6.78 -16.62
C VAL A 133 -14.48 5.31 -16.96
N GLY A 134 -15.44 4.62 -16.35
CA GLY A 134 -15.76 3.21 -16.56
C GLY A 134 -17.22 3.04 -16.96
N THR A 135 -17.63 1.79 -17.19
CA THR A 135 -18.99 1.47 -17.64
C THR A 135 -19.60 0.28 -16.90
N ASP A 136 -18.80 -0.46 -16.13
CA ASP A 136 -19.15 -1.76 -15.54
C ASP A 136 -20.15 -1.62 -14.38
N HIS A 137 -21.25 -2.40 -14.41
CA HIS A 137 -22.20 -2.70 -13.33
C HIS A 137 -22.67 -1.53 -12.43
N GLY A 138 -22.65 -0.29 -12.93
CA GLY A 138 -22.94 0.91 -12.13
C GLY A 138 -21.93 1.17 -11.01
N SER A 139 -20.72 0.63 -11.13
CA SER A 139 -19.60 0.80 -10.20
C SER A 139 -18.95 2.16 -10.36
N VAL A 140 -18.60 2.79 -9.24
CA VAL A 140 -17.87 4.07 -9.17
C VAL A 140 -16.76 3.99 -8.12
N ASN A 141 -15.92 5.00 -8.08
CA ASN A 141 -14.85 5.24 -7.11
C ASN A 141 -13.74 4.19 -7.03
N ALA A 142 -12.80 4.42 -6.10
CA ALA A 142 -11.60 3.61 -5.97
C ALA A 142 -11.86 2.17 -5.50
N PHE A 143 -13.03 1.91 -4.93
CA PHE A 143 -13.44 0.60 -4.44
C PHE A 143 -14.45 -0.09 -5.38
N GLN A 144 -14.75 0.50 -6.55
CA GLN A 144 -15.77 -0.01 -7.49
C GLN A 144 -17.13 -0.25 -6.81
N GLN A 145 -17.53 0.64 -5.88
CA GLN A 145 -18.78 0.53 -5.15
C GLN A 145 -19.97 0.81 -6.08
N GLN A 146 -20.93 -0.11 -6.11
CA GLN A 146 -22.09 0.00 -7.00
C GLN A 146 -23.16 0.95 -6.45
N TYR A 147 -23.50 1.97 -7.24
CA TYR A 147 -24.67 2.80 -7.04
C TYR A 147 -25.96 2.01 -7.33
N PRO A 148 -27.07 2.23 -6.59
CA PRO A 148 -27.21 3.07 -5.40
C PRO A 148 -26.99 2.32 -4.07
N TRP A 149 -26.54 1.08 -4.12
CA TRP A 149 -26.60 0.18 -2.96
C TRP A 149 -25.58 0.48 -1.87
N TRP A 150 -24.44 1.05 -2.26
CA TRP A 150 -23.44 1.55 -1.32
C TRP A 150 -23.73 2.97 -0.82
N GLY A 151 -24.59 3.72 -1.51
CA GLY A 151 -24.90 5.12 -1.17
C GLY A 151 -25.35 5.96 -2.35
N THR A 152 -25.50 7.26 -2.11
CA THR A 152 -25.80 8.24 -3.16
C THR A 152 -24.54 8.52 -3.99
N LEU A 153 -24.69 9.05 -5.21
CA LEU A 153 -23.53 9.45 -6.02
C LEU A 153 -22.68 10.53 -5.36
N GLU A 154 -23.29 11.44 -4.59
CA GLU A 154 -22.57 12.46 -3.83
C GLU A 154 -21.64 11.83 -2.79
N GLU A 155 -22.13 10.82 -2.06
CA GLU A 155 -21.32 10.08 -1.09
C GLU A 155 -20.28 9.19 -1.76
N LEU A 156 -20.63 8.54 -2.87
CA LEU A 156 -19.77 7.56 -3.51
C LEU A 156 -18.66 8.20 -4.35
N MET A 157 -18.87 9.39 -4.90
CA MET A 157 -17.84 10.12 -5.65
C MET A 157 -16.89 10.94 -4.76
N ASP A 158 -17.21 11.09 -3.48
CA ASP A 158 -16.33 11.67 -2.46
C ASP A 158 -15.36 10.59 -1.91
N PRO A 159 -14.05 10.65 -2.21
CA PRO A 159 -13.12 9.57 -1.85
C PRO A 159 -13.04 9.25 -0.35
N PRO A 160 -13.00 10.25 0.57
CA PRO A 160 -13.01 9.95 2.00
C PRO A 160 -14.29 9.26 2.48
N THR A 161 -15.45 9.67 1.98
CA THR A 161 -16.74 9.03 2.29
C THR A 161 -16.81 7.61 1.73
N ALA A 162 -16.35 7.38 0.50
CA ALA A 162 -16.25 6.05 -0.09
C ALA A 162 -15.35 5.11 0.73
N ALA A 163 -14.19 5.59 1.19
CA ALA A 163 -13.27 4.84 2.05
C ALA A 163 -13.92 4.50 3.40
N ARG A 164 -14.63 5.44 4.03
CA ARG A 164 -15.38 5.20 5.27
C ARG A 164 -16.42 4.10 5.10
N LYS A 165 -17.21 4.14 4.01
CA LYS A 165 -18.19 3.10 3.69
C LYS A 165 -17.55 1.72 3.54
N PHE A 166 -16.35 1.64 2.93
CA PHE A 166 -15.60 0.39 2.87
C PHE A 166 -15.24 -0.14 4.26
N TYR A 167 -14.69 0.70 5.14
CA TYR A 167 -14.34 0.31 6.50
C TYR A 167 -15.56 -0.09 7.33
N ASP A 168 -16.68 0.63 7.19
CA ASP A 168 -17.95 0.28 7.83
C ASP A 168 -18.41 -1.12 7.38
N ALA A 169 -18.34 -1.42 6.08
CA ALA A 169 -18.67 -2.74 5.54
C ALA A 169 -17.70 -3.83 6.04
N LEU A 170 -16.38 -3.56 6.09
CA LEU A 170 -15.38 -4.47 6.65
C LEU A 170 -15.70 -4.81 8.10
N ASN A 171 -16.08 -3.83 8.92
CA ASN A 171 -16.45 -4.04 10.31
C ASN A 171 -17.72 -4.87 10.52
N GLN A 172 -18.58 -5.00 9.50
CA GLN A 172 -19.71 -5.95 9.54
C GLN A 172 -19.29 -7.40 9.25
N VAL A 173 -18.07 -7.64 8.76
CA VAL A 173 -17.57 -9.00 8.47
C VAL A 173 -17.05 -9.64 9.75
N THR A 174 -17.83 -10.54 10.36
CA THR A 174 -17.41 -11.24 11.58
C THR A 174 -16.07 -11.97 11.40
N GLY A 175 -15.10 -11.64 12.25
CA GLY A 175 -13.78 -12.28 12.30
C GLY A 175 -12.81 -11.83 11.21
N TRP A 176 -13.09 -10.73 10.49
CA TRP A 176 -12.22 -10.23 9.42
C TRP A 176 -10.77 -10.01 9.87
N GLN A 177 -10.56 -9.68 11.14
CA GLN A 177 -9.24 -9.46 11.73
C GLN A 177 -8.32 -10.70 11.65
N GLN A 178 -8.91 -11.90 11.56
CA GLN A 178 -8.20 -13.18 11.50
C GLN A 178 -8.19 -13.78 10.08
N MET A 179 -8.83 -13.13 9.11
CA MET A 179 -8.88 -13.59 7.72
C MET A 179 -7.69 -13.04 6.94
N THR A 180 -7.17 -13.79 5.97
CA THR A 180 -6.20 -13.23 5.00
C THR A 180 -6.78 -11.99 4.31
N VAL A 181 -5.93 -11.10 3.79
CA VAL A 181 -6.36 -9.87 3.10
C VAL A 181 -7.40 -10.19 2.03
N THR A 182 -7.10 -11.17 1.19
CA THR A 182 -7.97 -11.65 0.12
C THR A 182 -9.33 -12.15 0.60
N VAL A 183 -9.37 -12.91 1.70
CA VAL A 183 -10.64 -13.45 2.22
C VAL A 183 -11.49 -12.33 2.84
N ALA A 184 -10.89 -11.40 3.57
CA ALA A 184 -11.59 -10.25 4.12
C ALA A 184 -12.13 -9.33 3.02
N ALA A 185 -11.27 -8.97 2.05
CA ALA A 185 -11.61 -8.19 0.86
C ALA A 185 -12.78 -8.80 0.10
N GLN A 186 -12.71 -10.10 -0.21
CA GLN A 186 -13.76 -10.80 -0.94
C GLN A 186 -15.09 -10.82 -0.18
N ARG A 187 -15.08 -10.89 1.16
CA ARG A 187 -16.34 -10.86 1.94
C ARG A 187 -17.02 -9.50 1.91
N VAL A 188 -16.25 -8.42 1.73
CA VAL A 188 -16.76 -7.06 1.53
C VAL A 188 -17.23 -6.88 0.09
N GLN A 189 -16.36 -7.15 -0.89
CA GLN A 189 -16.60 -6.81 -2.29
C GLN A 189 -17.45 -7.81 -3.06
N ARG A 190 -17.39 -9.09 -2.70
CA ARG A 190 -18.07 -10.19 -3.42
C ARG A 190 -17.74 -10.21 -4.92
N SER A 191 -16.47 -9.98 -5.26
CA SER A 191 -15.97 -9.97 -6.64
C SER A 191 -16.07 -11.35 -7.30
N ALA A 192 -16.13 -11.38 -8.64
CA ALA A 192 -16.08 -12.60 -9.44
C ALA A 192 -14.70 -13.29 -9.42
N SER A 193 -13.66 -12.60 -8.93
CA SER A 193 -12.28 -13.09 -8.87
C SER A 193 -11.74 -13.11 -7.43
N PRO A 194 -12.17 -14.05 -6.57
CA PRO A 194 -11.90 -14.04 -5.14
C PRO A 194 -10.43 -13.97 -4.73
N GLY A 195 -9.50 -14.44 -5.57
CA GLY A 195 -8.07 -14.54 -5.24
C GLY A 195 -7.24 -13.30 -5.56
N ALA A 196 -7.78 -12.36 -6.35
CA ALA A 196 -6.98 -11.33 -7.02
C ALA A 196 -6.30 -10.37 -6.03
N TYR A 197 -6.99 -10.03 -4.92
CA TYR A 197 -6.46 -9.12 -3.90
C TYR A 197 -5.17 -9.60 -3.20
N ALA A 198 -4.80 -10.89 -3.32
CA ALA A 198 -3.54 -11.40 -2.79
C ALA A 198 -2.33 -10.76 -3.49
N ASP A 199 -2.46 -10.47 -4.79
CA ASP A 199 -1.38 -9.91 -5.61
C ASP A 199 -1.08 -8.45 -5.21
N ASP A 200 -2.06 -7.77 -4.61
CA ASP A 200 -1.97 -6.39 -4.15
C ASP A 200 -1.60 -6.23 -2.67
N GLU A 201 -1.48 -7.31 -1.90
CA GLU A 201 -1.13 -7.25 -0.48
C GLU A 201 0.27 -6.63 -0.26
N LEU A 202 1.21 -6.88 -1.18
CA LEU A 202 2.56 -6.32 -1.12
C LEU A 202 2.54 -4.78 -1.25
N ILE A 203 1.91 -4.25 -2.30
CA ILE A 203 1.89 -2.80 -2.53
C ILE A 203 1.05 -2.09 -1.46
N ALA A 204 -0.04 -2.71 -1.00
CA ALA A 204 -0.86 -2.20 0.10
C ALA A 204 -0.06 -2.07 1.40
N THR A 205 0.77 -3.07 1.72
CA THR A 205 1.64 -3.04 2.89
C THR A 205 2.70 -1.94 2.77
N GLN A 206 3.35 -1.81 1.61
CA GLN A 206 4.34 -0.75 1.37
C GLN A 206 3.72 0.64 1.47
N LEU A 207 2.52 0.83 0.93
CA LEU A 207 1.77 2.09 1.02
C LEU A 207 1.43 2.42 2.46
N HIS A 208 0.83 1.49 3.22
CA HIS A 208 0.53 1.69 4.64
C HIS A 208 1.80 2.08 5.42
N GLN A 209 2.93 1.43 5.16
CA GLN A 209 4.20 1.75 5.84
C GLN A 209 4.69 3.17 5.54
N ARG A 210 4.59 3.64 4.29
CA ARG A 210 5.05 4.98 3.92
C ARG A 210 4.07 6.09 4.30
N LEU A 211 2.79 5.76 4.42
CA LEU A 211 1.70 6.69 4.73
C LEU A 211 1.28 6.63 6.20
N ALA A 212 1.97 5.87 7.05
CA ALA A 212 1.65 5.81 8.47
C ALA A 212 1.81 7.20 9.12
N GLY A 213 0.78 7.64 9.84
CA GLY A 213 0.69 8.96 10.46
C GLY A 213 0.24 10.07 9.50
N VAL A 214 -0.17 9.74 8.27
CA VAL A 214 -0.57 10.73 7.25
C VAL A 214 -1.77 11.58 7.68
N SER A 215 -2.62 11.08 8.58
CA SER A 215 -3.72 11.89 9.17
C SER A 215 -3.23 13.12 9.95
N GLY A 216 -2.00 13.08 10.50
CA GLY A 216 -1.38 14.22 11.16
C GLY A 216 -0.91 15.33 10.21
N HIS A 217 -0.82 15.04 8.91
CA HIS A 217 -0.45 15.98 7.85
C HIS A 217 -1.66 16.56 7.12
N ILE A 218 -2.86 16.36 7.65
CA ILE A 218 -4.09 16.96 7.13
C ILE A 218 -4.21 18.37 7.67
N THR A 219 -4.33 19.34 6.77
CA THR A 219 -4.60 20.73 7.12
C THR A 219 -6.11 20.99 7.11
N ASP A 220 -6.61 21.62 8.17
CA ASP A 220 -7.95 22.22 8.19
C ASP A 220 -7.94 23.43 7.25
N SER A 221 -8.29 23.21 5.98
CA SER A 221 -8.30 24.29 5.00
C SER A 221 -9.50 25.22 5.23
N ALA A 222 -9.30 26.22 6.08
CA ALA A 222 -10.11 27.43 6.18
C ALA A 222 -9.21 28.68 6.24
N ALA A 223 -8.22 28.78 5.36
CA ALA A 223 -7.53 30.06 5.13
C ALA A 223 -7.00 30.14 3.69
N ALA A 224 -7.74 30.86 2.85
CA ALA A 224 -7.20 31.37 1.59
C ALA A 224 -6.01 32.31 1.87
N PRO A 225 -4.95 32.32 1.05
CA PRO A 225 -3.86 33.27 1.23
C PRO A 225 -4.35 34.69 0.89
N ALA A 226 -4.11 35.64 1.81
CA ALA A 226 -4.29 37.06 1.56
C ALA A 226 -3.29 37.57 0.49
N PRO A 227 -3.63 38.59 -0.31
CA PRO A 227 -2.74 39.10 -1.35
C PRO A 227 -1.61 39.90 -0.70
N THR A 228 -0.37 39.45 -0.86
CA THR A 228 0.80 40.26 -0.48
C THR A 228 1.17 41.17 -1.63
N THR A 229 0.87 42.46 -1.48
CA THR A 229 1.49 43.56 -2.23
C THR A 229 3.00 43.54 -1.98
N GLY A 230 3.77 43.66 -3.06
CA GLY A 230 5.24 43.65 -3.00
C GLY A 230 5.84 44.88 -2.33
N GLU A 231 7.08 44.71 -1.86
CA GLU A 231 8.10 45.75 -1.90
C GLU A 231 9.49 45.14 -1.69
N ASP A 232 10.47 45.91 -2.14
CA ASP A 232 11.80 45.59 -2.63
C ASP A 232 12.88 45.44 -1.54
N ALA A 233 13.98 44.80 -1.94
CA ALA A 233 15.35 44.78 -1.45
C ALA A 233 15.73 45.34 -0.06
N GLY A 234 16.58 44.57 0.63
CA GLY A 234 17.59 45.15 1.53
C GLY A 234 18.16 44.20 2.58
N ALA A 235 19.23 43.49 2.26
CA ALA A 235 20.20 43.05 3.28
C ALA A 235 21.00 44.28 3.77
N PRO A 236 21.48 44.31 5.03
CA PRO A 236 22.82 43.76 5.26
C PRO A 236 23.02 43.08 6.62
N ALA A 237 24.25 42.64 6.82
CA ALA A 237 24.76 41.63 7.74
C ALA A 237 24.96 42.02 9.21
N ALA A 238 25.29 40.96 9.97
CA ALA A 238 26.19 40.86 11.13
C ALA A 238 25.64 41.11 12.55
N GLY A 239 25.81 40.08 13.40
CA GLY A 239 25.69 40.15 14.86
C GLY A 239 26.13 38.83 15.50
N THR A 240 27.13 38.90 16.37
CA THR A 240 28.02 37.81 16.84
C THR A 240 27.60 37.23 18.19
N SER A 241 28.03 35.98 18.44
CA SER A 241 28.27 35.33 19.77
C SER A 241 27.01 34.91 20.55
N THR A 242 26.93 33.74 21.21
CA THR A 242 27.92 32.98 22.00
C THR A 242 27.42 31.54 22.18
N SER A 243 28.31 30.55 22.12
CA SER A 243 28.11 29.22 22.73
C SER A 243 28.19 29.32 24.26
N PRO A 244 27.71 28.29 24.98
CA PRO A 244 28.69 27.44 25.65
C PRO A 244 28.50 25.95 25.38
N ASP A 245 29.58 25.24 25.63
CA ASP A 245 29.86 23.84 25.38
C ASP A 245 28.81 22.84 25.90
N VAL A 246 28.53 21.82 25.06
CA VAL A 246 28.42 20.43 25.50
C VAL A 246 29.21 19.56 24.53
N ALA A 247 30.21 18.88 25.08
CA ALA A 247 31.08 17.97 24.37
C ALA A 247 30.33 16.70 23.91
N GLU A 248 30.58 16.33 22.64
CA GLU A 248 30.75 14.97 22.11
C GLU A 248 29.99 13.80 22.77
N ALA A 249 29.04 13.25 22.00
CA ALA A 249 28.82 11.80 21.92
C ALA A 249 28.47 11.44 20.48
N GLY A 250 29.49 11.16 19.66
CA GLY A 250 29.33 10.62 18.33
C GLY A 250 28.51 9.33 18.33
N CYS A 251 27.43 9.30 17.54
CA CYS A 251 26.66 8.09 17.28
C CYS A 251 27.26 7.36 16.07
N GLY A 252 28.47 6.83 16.26
CA GLY A 252 28.98 5.72 15.47
C GLY A 252 28.83 4.46 16.31
N ALA A 253 27.69 3.76 16.21
CA ALA A 253 27.52 2.45 16.82
C ALA A 253 27.61 1.38 15.74
N THR A 254 28.82 0.85 15.56
CA THR A 254 29.05 -0.45 14.93
C THR A 254 28.30 -1.50 15.73
N GLY A 255 27.24 -2.06 15.15
CA GLY A 255 26.47 -3.13 15.77
C GLY A 255 27.39 -4.28 16.17
N ALA A 256 27.36 -4.69 17.42
CA ALA A 256 27.74 -6.04 17.81
C ALA A 256 26.47 -6.89 17.70
N GLY A 257 26.58 -8.18 17.32
CA GLY A 257 25.42 -9.07 17.41
C GLY A 257 24.97 -9.13 18.86
N GLY A 258 23.76 -8.65 19.11
CA GLY A 258 23.23 -8.43 20.46
C GLY A 258 23.17 -6.98 20.93
N ALA A 259 23.67 -6.00 20.16
CA ALA A 259 23.40 -4.59 20.42
C ALA A 259 21.95 -4.27 20.06
N VAL A 260 21.20 -3.76 21.02
CA VAL A 260 19.79 -3.39 20.88
C VAL A 260 19.70 -1.90 20.55
N SER A 261 18.94 -1.55 19.51
CA SER A 261 18.65 -0.19 19.11
C SER A 261 17.76 0.52 20.15
N ALA A 262 17.65 1.84 20.03
CA ALA A 262 16.71 2.61 20.86
C ALA A 262 15.25 2.15 20.71
N ASN A 263 14.91 1.50 19.58
CA ASN A 263 13.58 0.97 19.31
C ASN A 263 13.39 -0.45 19.86
N GLY A 264 14.37 -1.01 20.58
CA GLY A 264 14.26 -2.36 21.16
C GLY A 264 14.62 -3.49 20.20
N TRP A 265 15.27 -3.21 19.06
CA TRP A 265 15.59 -4.20 18.05
C TRP A 265 17.09 -4.46 17.92
N ALA A 266 17.49 -5.71 17.70
CA ALA A 266 18.87 -6.14 17.47
C ALA A 266 19.03 -6.81 16.11
N LEU A 267 20.27 -6.87 15.61
CA LEU A 267 20.57 -7.71 14.45
C LEU A 267 20.45 -9.20 14.81
N PRO A 268 19.94 -10.04 13.89
CA PRO A 268 19.82 -11.48 14.12
C PRO A 268 21.19 -12.19 14.11
N MET A 269 22.24 -11.52 13.65
CA MET A 269 23.63 -12.00 13.60
C MET A 269 24.61 -10.88 13.89
N ALA A 270 25.81 -11.21 14.37
CA ALA A 270 26.82 -10.20 14.64
C ALA A 270 27.41 -9.62 13.35
N PRO A 271 27.52 -8.28 13.22
CA PRO A 271 28.25 -7.67 12.12
C PRO A 271 29.66 -8.24 11.96
N GLY A 272 30.05 -8.45 10.70
CA GLY A 272 31.32 -9.10 10.36
C GLY A 272 31.31 -10.63 10.44
N THR A 273 30.24 -11.27 10.92
CA THR A 273 30.13 -12.74 10.92
C THR A 273 29.29 -13.29 9.76
N TYR A 274 28.74 -12.43 8.91
CA TYR A 274 27.87 -12.81 7.80
C TYR A 274 28.06 -11.88 6.59
N GLN A 275 27.54 -12.31 5.45
CA GLN A 275 27.22 -11.47 4.30
C GLN A 275 25.75 -11.65 3.94
N LEU A 276 25.06 -10.59 3.52
CA LEU A 276 23.72 -10.77 2.96
C LEU A 276 23.86 -11.48 1.61
N THR A 277 23.10 -12.54 1.39
CA THR A 277 23.24 -13.38 0.18
C THR A 277 21.99 -13.41 -0.68
N SER A 278 20.80 -13.16 -0.12
CA SER A 278 19.55 -13.13 -0.87
C SER A 278 18.53 -12.22 -0.19
N GLY A 279 17.90 -11.33 -0.97
CA GLY A 279 16.87 -10.41 -0.49
C GLY A 279 15.46 -10.98 -0.58
N TYR A 280 14.52 -10.28 0.05
CA TYR A 280 13.10 -10.58 0.00
C TYR A 280 12.52 -10.39 -1.42
N GLY A 281 11.55 -11.22 -1.81
CA GLY A 281 10.74 -11.03 -3.03
C GLY A 281 10.85 -12.13 -4.09
N PRO A 282 10.34 -11.88 -5.31
CA PRO A 282 10.31 -12.87 -6.38
C PRO A 282 11.71 -13.33 -6.80
N ARG A 283 11.90 -14.63 -6.95
CA ARG A 283 13.15 -15.23 -7.44
C ARG A 283 12.89 -16.52 -8.23
N ARG A 284 13.88 -16.96 -9.01
CA ARG A 284 13.89 -18.35 -9.49
C ARG A 284 14.20 -19.26 -8.31
N SER A 285 13.42 -20.32 -8.14
CA SER A 285 13.66 -21.31 -7.09
C SER A 285 15.10 -21.86 -7.18
N PRO A 286 15.88 -21.79 -6.09
CA PRO A 286 17.28 -22.23 -6.08
C PRO A 286 17.43 -23.76 -5.89
N THR A 287 16.39 -24.46 -5.43
CA THR A 287 16.39 -25.91 -5.23
C THR A 287 15.00 -26.49 -5.55
N ASP A 288 14.90 -27.79 -5.82
CA ASP A 288 13.63 -28.43 -6.19
C ASP A 288 12.53 -28.37 -5.09
N GLY A 289 12.88 -28.02 -3.85
CA GLY A 289 11.93 -27.82 -2.73
C GLY A 289 11.62 -26.34 -2.41
N SER A 290 12.39 -25.40 -2.94
CA SER A 290 12.25 -23.97 -2.61
C SER A 290 11.14 -23.27 -3.40
N SER A 291 10.61 -22.19 -2.82
CA SER A 291 9.63 -21.31 -3.47
C SER A 291 10.28 -20.37 -4.50
N ASN A 292 9.50 -19.95 -5.51
CA ASN A 292 9.82 -18.84 -6.42
C ASN A 292 9.60 -17.45 -5.79
N PHE A 293 9.25 -17.41 -4.51
CA PHE A 293 9.19 -16.19 -3.72
C PHE A 293 10.01 -16.38 -2.45
N HIS A 294 10.93 -15.46 -2.19
CA HIS A 294 11.77 -15.48 -1.01
C HIS A 294 11.14 -14.66 0.10
N ALA A 295 10.65 -15.34 1.14
CA ALA A 295 9.88 -14.76 2.23
C ALA A 295 10.73 -14.02 3.30
N GLY A 296 12.05 -13.95 3.10
CA GLY A 296 12.97 -13.46 4.11
C GLY A 296 14.22 -12.82 3.54
N LEU A 297 15.19 -12.63 4.43
CA LEU A 297 16.52 -12.11 4.16
C LEU A 297 17.56 -13.17 4.58
N ASP A 298 18.44 -13.54 3.65
CA ASP A 298 19.45 -14.58 3.89
C ASP A 298 20.77 -13.97 4.34
N PHE A 299 21.27 -14.45 5.47
CA PHE A 299 22.56 -14.10 6.07
C PHE A 299 23.52 -15.30 5.93
N GLY A 300 24.33 -15.30 4.87
CA GLY A 300 25.33 -16.33 4.62
C GLY A 300 26.47 -16.27 5.63
N ALA A 301 26.73 -17.38 6.32
CA ALA A 301 27.74 -17.48 7.37
C ALA A 301 28.19 -18.93 7.61
N PRO A 302 29.37 -19.18 8.21
CA PRO A 302 29.79 -20.53 8.58
C PRO A 302 28.78 -21.22 9.53
N SER A 303 28.66 -22.55 9.42
CA SER A 303 27.88 -23.35 10.38
C SER A 303 28.38 -23.13 11.81
N GLY A 304 27.45 -23.07 12.76
CA GLY A 304 27.72 -22.80 14.17
C GLY A 304 27.76 -21.30 14.53
N THR A 305 27.72 -20.39 13.55
CA THR A 305 27.69 -18.94 13.84
C THR A 305 26.45 -18.59 14.68
N PRO A 306 26.57 -17.83 15.78
CA PRO A 306 25.43 -17.50 16.64
C PRO A 306 24.28 -16.77 15.93
N ILE A 307 23.05 -17.17 16.26
CA ILE A 307 21.80 -16.49 15.87
C ILE A 307 21.17 -15.88 17.12
N TYR A 308 20.79 -14.60 17.03
CA TYR A 308 20.20 -13.82 18.11
C TYR A 308 18.73 -13.48 17.82
N VAL A 309 17.91 -13.41 18.86
CA VAL A 309 16.55 -12.88 18.72
C VAL A 309 16.62 -11.37 18.47
N THR A 310 15.79 -10.88 17.56
CA THR A 310 15.83 -9.49 17.09
C THR A 310 15.05 -8.54 17.96
N ALA A 311 14.17 -9.02 18.84
CA ALA A 311 13.39 -8.21 19.77
C ALA A 311 12.95 -9.07 20.96
N ASP A 312 12.48 -8.43 22.03
CA ASP A 312 11.85 -9.12 23.15
C ASP A 312 10.64 -9.94 22.66
N GLY A 313 10.37 -11.10 23.27
CA GLY A 313 9.23 -11.90 22.86
C GLY A 313 9.11 -13.24 23.56
N THR A 314 8.15 -14.04 23.10
CA THR A 314 7.92 -15.41 23.56
C THR A 314 8.13 -16.39 22.42
N VAL A 315 8.90 -17.46 22.64
CA VAL A 315 9.15 -18.50 21.65
C VAL A 315 7.87 -19.31 21.42
N THR A 316 7.36 -19.34 20.19
CA THR A 316 6.13 -20.07 19.82
C THR A 316 6.42 -21.35 19.05
N SER A 317 7.61 -21.49 18.47
CA SER A 317 8.12 -22.72 17.87
C SER A 317 9.62 -22.84 18.09
N ALA A 318 10.11 -24.06 18.36
CA ALA A 318 11.53 -24.36 18.46
C ALA A 318 11.79 -25.83 18.06
N GLY A 319 12.55 -26.04 16.99
CA GLY A 319 12.98 -27.36 16.53
C GLY A 319 12.61 -27.66 15.08
N LEU A 320 12.60 -28.95 14.72
CA LEU A 320 12.39 -29.37 13.34
C LEU A 320 11.00 -29.00 12.83
N ASN A 321 10.94 -28.15 11.81
CA ASN A 321 9.74 -27.86 11.07
C ASN A 321 9.58 -28.86 9.91
N LYS A 322 8.38 -29.43 9.75
CA LYS A 322 8.05 -30.29 8.62
C LYS A 322 7.81 -29.41 7.38
N GLY A 323 8.89 -29.00 6.72
CA GLY A 323 8.89 -28.10 5.55
C GLY A 323 10.29 -27.65 5.18
N GLY A 324 10.39 -26.69 4.25
CA GLY A 324 11.68 -26.19 3.74
C GLY A 324 12.56 -25.48 4.78
N CYS A 325 12.00 -25.01 5.90
CA CYS A 325 12.73 -24.23 6.91
C CYS A 325 13.71 -25.04 7.78
N GLY A 326 13.66 -26.38 7.75
CA GLY A 326 14.51 -27.21 8.62
C GLY A 326 14.29 -26.93 10.11
N ASN A 327 15.37 -26.82 10.88
CA ASN A 327 15.28 -26.42 12.28
C ASN A 327 14.94 -24.92 12.37
N LEU A 328 13.81 -24.62 12.99
CA LEU A 328 13.19 -23.30 13.01
C LEU A 328 12.90 -22.86 14.44
N VAL A 329 13.23 -21.61 14.75
CA VAL A 329 12.69 -20.89 15.91
C VAL A 329 11.74 -19.80 15.41
N ILE A 330 10.57 -19.69 16.03
CA ILE A 330 9.64 -18.58 15.83
C ILE A 330 9.47 -17.85 17.17
N VAL A 331 9.59 -16.53 17.14
CA VAL A 331 9.35 -15.68 18.31
C VAL A 331 8.21 -14.72 18.02
N HIS A 332 7.20 -14.73 18.89
CA HIS A 332 6.14 -13.73 18.93
C HIS A 332 6.64 -12.51 19.71
N THR A 333 6.82 -11.41 19.01
CA THR A 333 7.49 -10.20 19.52
C THR A 333 6.49 -9.15 19.98
N ALA A 334 5.44 -8.92 19.19
CA ALA A 334 4.40 -7.94 19.45
C ALA A 334 3.06 -8.49 18.97
N PRO A 335 1.90 -7.90 19.33
CA PRO A 335 0.56 -8.45 19.02
C PRO A 335 0.35 -8.88 17.57
N ASN A 336 1.07 -8.27 16.62
CA ASN A 336 1.03 -8.62 15.21
C ASN A 336 2.42 -8.88 14.59
N VAL A 337 3.47 -9.11 15.36
CA VAL A 337 4.83 -9.31 14.80
C VAL A 337 5.40 -10.64 15.25
N ASP A 338 5.68 -11.51 14.28
CA ASP A 338 6.43 -12.75 14.48
C ASP A 338 7.75 -12.70 13.72
N THR A 339 8.79 -13.29 14.29
CA THR A 339 10.12 -13.39 13.66
C THR A 339 10.55 -14.84 13.54
N TYR A 340 11.08 -15.21 12.37
CA TYR A 340 11.43 -16.59 12.03
C TYR A 340 12.93 -16.72 11.82
N TYR A 341 13.51 -17.80 12.37
CA TYR A 341 14.94 -18.09 12.33
C TYR A 341 15.18 -19.53 11.87
N ALA A 342 15.31 -19.72 10.56
CA ALA A 342 15.33 -21.04 9.92
C ALA A 342 16.74 -21.59 9.66
N HIS A 343 16.79 -22.84 9.19
CA HIS A 343 17.98 -23.59 8.77
C HIS A 343 19.03 -23.82 9.86
N GLN A 344 18.65 -23.77 11.14
CA GLN A 344 19.61 -23.94 12.24
C GLN A 344 20.31 -25.30 12.16
N VAL A 345 21.57 -25.38 12.61
CA VAL A 345 22.31 -26.65 12.68
C VAL A 345 21.63 -27.63 13.64
N ASP A 346 21.70 -28.93 13.37
CA ASP A 346 21.20 -29.95 14.29
C ASP A 346 21.85 -29.83 15.67
N GLY A 347 21.03 -29.78 16.72
CA GLY A 347 21.49 -29.52 18.08
C GLY A 347 21.89 -28.06 18.37
N GLY A 348 21.71 -27.15 17.41
CA GLY A 348 22.05 -25.73 17.53
C GLY A 348 20.98 -24.86 18.20
N THR A 349 19.73 -25.31 18.28
CA THR A 349 18.62 -24.59 18.92
C THR A 349 18.84 -24.50 20.44
N LYS A 350 18.77 -23.29 21.00
CA LYS A 350 19.10 -23.01 22.42
C LYS A 350 17.90 -22.66 23.29
N VAL A 351 16.70 -22.64 22.72
CA VAL A 351 15.46 -22.23 23.38
C VAL A 351 14.36 -23.27 23.18
N SER A 352 13.35 -23.22 24.02
CA SER A 352 12.15 -24.05 23.99
C SER A 352 10.89 -23.21 23.82
N VAL A 353 9.82 -23.84 23.33
CA VAL A 353 8.50 -23.18 23.24
C VAL A 353 8.05 -22.72 24.64
N GLY A 354 7.63 -21.47 24.74
CA GLY A 354 7.23 -20.81 25.98
C GLY A 354 8.33 -19.99 26.66
N ASP A 355 9.58 -20.08 26.20
CA ASP A 355 10.66 -19.25 26.73
C ASP A 355 10.39 -17.78 26.42
N VAL A 356 10.57 -16.93 27.44
CA VAL A 356 10.63 -15.47 27.27
C VAL A 356 12.07 -15.11 26.96
N VAL A 357 12.28 -14.41 25.85
CA VAL A 357 13.60 -14.03 25.36
C VAL A 357 13.70 -12.51 25.25
N SER A 358 14.89 -11.98 25.49
CA SER A 358 15.17 -10.55 25.33
C SER A 358 15.98 -10.30 24.05
N ALA A 359 15.74 -9.16 23.39
CA ALA A 359 16.47 -8.71 22.21
C ALA A 359 17.99 -8.92 22.38
N GLY A 360 18.62 -9.54 21.39
CA GLY A 360 20.04 -9.86 21.40
C GLY A 360 20.42 -11.16 22.14
N SER A 361 19.47 -11.87 22.75
CA SER A 361 19.73 -13.20 23.33
C SER A 361 20.01 -14.23 22.23
N GLN A 362 21.01 -15.08 22.43
CA GLN A 362 21.29 -16.15 21.48
C GLN A 362 20.22 -17.25 21.56
N ILE A 363 19.59 -17.56 20.44
CA ILE A 363 18.51 -18.56 20.34
C ILE A 363 18.90 -19.78 19.51
N GLY A 364 19.96 -19.67 18.72
CA GLY A 364 20.35 -20.73 17.80
C GLY A 364 21.77 -20.58 17.26
N ALA A 365 22.08 -21.41 16.28
CA ALA A 365 23.30 -21.34 15.50
C ALA A 365 23.03 -21.70 14.03
N VAL A 366 23.70 -20.99 13.12
CA VAL A 366 23.59 -21.16 11.66
C VAL A 366 23.87 -22.61 11.27
N GLY A 367 23.09 -23.13 10.34
CA GLY A 367 23.29 -24.43 9.72
C GLY A 367 22.79 -24.43 8.28
N THR A 368 22.38 -25.61 7.81
CA THR A 368 21.87 -25.82 6.46
C THR A 368 20.76 -26.88 6.43
N THR A 369 19.99 -27.00 7.52
CA THR A 369 18.90 -27.97 7.60
C THR A 369 17.69 -27.55 6.76
N GLY A 370 16.91 -28.51 6.27
CA GLY A 370 15.80 -28.21 5.35
C GLY A 370 16.28 -27.93 3.92
N ASP A 371 15.50 -27.15 3.18
CA ASP A 371 15.77 -26.80 1.79
C ASP A 371 16.73 -25.61 1.73
N SER A 372 18.02 -25.92 1.72
CA SER A 372 19.10 -24.93 1.76
C SER A 372 20.19 -25.26 0.73
N THR A 373 20.76 -24.24 0.10
CA THR A 373 21.90 -24.38 -0.82
C THR A 373 23.27 -24.32 -0.11
N GLY A 374 23.30 -23.89 1.16
CA GLY A 374 24.52 -23.75 1.94
C GLY A 374 24.26 -23.13 3.31
N ASN A 375 25.31 -22.97 4.12
CA ASN A 375 25.13 -22.44 5.48
C ASN A 375 24.68 -20.98 5.46
N HIS A 376 23.49 -20.72 6.02
CA HIS A 376 22.94 -19.37 6.17
C HIS A 376 21.85 -19.35 7.27
N LEU A 377 21.54 -18.16 7.76
CA LEU A 377 20.28 -17.89 8.44
C LEU A 377 19.29 -17.35 7.41
N HIS A 378 18.13 -17.97 7.29
CA HIS A 378 16.96 -17.38 6.65
C HIS A 378 16.11 -16.69 7.73
N PHE A 379 16.06 -15.37 7.67
CA PHE A 379 15.34 -14.54 8.64
C PHE A 379 14.08 -13.97 8.00
N GLU A 380 12.92 -14.19 8.62
CA GLU A 380 11.66 -13.54 8.21
C GLU A 380 11.14 -12.63 9.32
N VAL A 381 10.49 -11.54 8.91
CA VAL A 381 9.60 -10.75 9.75
C VAL A 381 8.21 -10.90 9.17
N ARG A 382 7.25 -11.31 10.01
CA ARG A 382 5.86 -11.41 9.63
C ARG A 382 5.01 -10.42 10.40
N ILE A 383 4.24 -9.62 9.68
CA ILE A 383 3.29 -8.66 10.25
C ILE A 383 1.89 -9.17 9.95
N ASP A 384 1.11 -9.39 11.01
CA ASP A 384 -0.24 -9.96 10.95
C ASP A 384 -0.29 -11.27 10.12
N GLY A 385 0.76 -12.10 10.24
CA GLY A 385 0.93 -13.38 9.55
C GLY A 385 1.46 -13.30 8.11
N ALA A 386 1.52 -12.11 7.50
CA ALA A 386 2.05 -11.90 6.16
C ALA A 386 3.57 -11.68 6.18
N THR A 387 4.29 -12.17 5.17
CA THR A 387 5.74 -11.96 5.05
C THR A 387 6.04 -10.51 4.67
N THR A 388 7.10 -9.94 5.23
CA THR A 388 7.54 -8.56 4.93
C THR A 388 9.02 -8.55 4.57
N ASP A 389 9.49 -7.49 3.89
CA ASP A 389 10.92 -7.31 3.61
C ASP A 389 11.69 -7.05 4.92
N PRO A 390 12.51 -8.01 5.40
CA PRO A 390 13.20 -7.85 6.67
C PRO A 390 14.32 -6.80 6.61
N LEU A 391 14.90 -6.55 5.42
CA LEU A 391 15.95 -5.55 5.26
C LEU A 391 15.38 -4.14 5.51
N LEU A 392 14.26 -3.83 4.86
CA LEU A 392 13.56 -2.57 5.05
C LEU A 392 13.05 -2.44 6.49
N PHE A 393 12.43 -3.50 7.02
CA PHE A 393 11.89 -3.50 8.37
C PHE A 393 12.96 -3.22 9.43
N LEU A 394 14.10 -3.94 9.41
CA LEU A 394 15.16 -3.74 10.41
C LEU A 394 15.72 -2.30 10.37
N ARG A 395 15.89 -1.72 9.18
CA ARG A 395 16.35 -0.33 9.03
C ARG A 395 15.38 0.68 9.64
N GLN A 396 14.07 0.46 9.50
CA GLN A 396 13.05 1.27 10.17
C GLN A 396 13.14 1.15 11.70
N GLN A 397 13.60 0.01 12.22
CA GLN A 397 13.85 -0.19 13.64
C GLN A 397 15.21 0.34 14.12
N GLY A 398 15.91 1.11 13.28
CA GLY A 398 17.21 1.69 13.61
C GLY A 398 18.37 0.69 13.59
N VAL A 399 18.20 -0.42 12.88
CA VAL A 399 19.19 -1.50 12.78
C VAL A 399 19.53 -1.75 11.31
N ASP A 400 20.78 -1.57 10.89
CA ASP A 400 21.19 -1.80 9.50
C ASP A 400 21.94 -3.14 9.33
N PRO A 401 21.36 -4.13 8.62
CA PRO A 401 22.02 -5.40 8.32
C PRO A 401 23.14 -5.28 7.29
N GLY A 402 23.28 -4.14 6.61
CA GLY A 402 24.20 -3.93 5.50
C GLY A 402 23.51 -3.99 4.14
N SER A 403 24.30 -4.17 3.08
CA SER A 403 23.81 -4.17 1.70
C SER A 403 23.85 -5.55 1.08
N LEU A 404 22.86 -5.84 0.23
CA LEU A 404 22.90 -7.00 -0.67
C LEU A 404 23.99 -6.81 -1.74
N PRO A 405 24.62 -7.90 -2.21
CA PRO A 405 25.65 -7.88 -3.25
C PRO A 405 25.14 -7.53 -4.64
#